data_AF-A0A1H0T106-F1
#
_entry.id   AF-A0A1H0T106-F1
#
_cell.length_a   1.000
_cell.length_b   1.000
_cell.length_c   1.000
_cell.angle_alpha   90.00
_cell.angle_beta   90.00
_cell.angle_gamma   90.00
#
_symmetry.space_group_name_H-M   'P 1'
#
loop_
_entity.id
_entity.type
_entity.pdbx_description
1 polymer ?
#
loop_
_entity_poly.entity_id
_entity_poly.type
_entity_poly.pdbx_seq_one_letter_code
_entity_poly.pdbx_strand_id
1 'polypeptide(L)'
;MKKEAIDPIMQHDQIEVIPSSLISKRYTACGPLFHRWRCMNRMRLFGVAVTILGSLSATTGAYALNFDLGNGISLDWDTTLRYSVAQRIEDRDSKLIADPNSDDGNRNFDRWSLIKNRFDVLTEADLNFGEVGPLYNFGLFTRAHGWYDFVYNQSNDHDSPLTSNNISVAYDSFTDKTEKWHGRKVEMLDYFLYSGFDVGGLDTS
;
A
#
# COMPACT_ATOMS: atom_id res chain seq x y z
N MET A 1 -50.32 27.04 -41.33
CA MET A 1 -51.46 27.75 -40.70
C MET A 1 -52.40 26.69 -40.13
N LYS A 2 -52.43 26.56 -38.78
CA LYS A 2 -53.42 25.82 -37.94
C LYS A 2 -53.56 24.30 -38.20
N LYS A 3 -53.81 23.41 -37.24
CA LYS A 3 -53.91 23.38 -35.77
C LYS A 3 -54.04 21.87 -35.45
N GLU A 4 -53.28 21.37 -34.48
CA GLU A 4 -53.78 20.79 -33.22
C GLU A 4 -53.73 19.25 -33.17
N ALA A 5 -53.07 18.82 -32.09
CA ALA A 5 -52.92 17.47 -31.58
C ALA A 5 -54.02 17.19 -30.54
N ILE A 6 -54.60 16.00 -30.59
CA ILE A 6 -55.63 15.39 -29.72
C ILE A 6 -55.42 13.87 -29.99
N ASP A 7 -55.06 12.92 -29.11
CA ASP A 7 -55.32 12.63 -27.69
C ASP A 7 -54.20 11.77 -27.08
N PRO A 8 -54.02 11.79 -25.73
CA PRO A 8 -53.27 10.77 -25.00
C PRO A 8 -54.19 9.91 -24.09
N ILE A 9 -53.65 8.78 -23.64
CA ILE A 9 -54.05 8.01 -22.44
C ILE A 9 -55.25 7.05 -22.59
N MET A 10 -54.95 5.75 -22.56
CA MET A 10 -55.81 4.73 -21.96
C MET A 10 -54.98 3.98 -20.92
N GLN A 11 -55.14 4.42 -19.67
CA GLN A 11 -54.77 3.75 -18.44
C GLN A 11 -55.87 2.72 -18.16
N HIS A 12 -55.50 1.48 -17.83
CA HIS A 12 -56.43 0.52 -17.24
C HIS A 12 -56.14 0.39 -15.75
N ASP A 13 -57.17 0.73 -14.98
CA ASP A 13 -57.28 0.68 -13.53
C ASP A 13 -57.02 -0.70 -12.93
N GLN A 14 -56.43 -0.70 -11.74
CA GLN A 14 -56.89 -1.56 -10.64
C GLN A 14 -57.15 -0.69 -9.41
N ILE A 15 -58.38 -0.81 -8.92
CA ILE A 15 -59.00 -0.10 -7.81
C ILE A 15 -58.79 -0.95 -6.55
N GLU A 16 -58.35 -0.34 -5.45
CA GLU A 16 -58.65 -0.84 -4.11
C GLU A 16 -58.87 0.31 -3.13
N VAL A 17 -60.01 0.28 -2.45
CA VAL A 17 -60.59 1.32 -1.58
C VAL A 17 -60.55 0.82 -0.15
N ILE A 18 -59.93 1.56 0.79
CA ILE A 18 -60.10 1.36 2.24
C ILE A 18 -60.13 2.74 2.95
N PRO A 19 -61.06 3.01 3.90
CA PRO A 19 -61.46 4.37 4.26
C PRO A 19 -60.67 5.01 5.42
N SER A 20 -60.63 6.34 5.40
CA SER A 20 -60.10 7.24 6.45
C SER A 20 -61.11 7.53 7.54
N SER A 21 -60.70 7.46 8.81
CA SER A 21 -61.32 8.24 9.89
C SER A 21 -60.43 8.44 11.13
N LEU A 22 -60.38 9.69 11.61
CA LEU A 22 -60.11 10.20 12.98
C LEU A 22 -58.63 10.39 13.36
N ILE A 23 -58.07 11.61 13.33
CA ILE A 23 -58.22 12.80 14.22
C ILE A 23 -57.51 12.67 15.58
N SER A 24 -56.61 13.65 15.78
CA SER A 24 -55.76 14.03 16.92
C SER A 24 -56.36 13.98 18.34
N LYS A 25 -55.50 13.74 19.35
CA LYS A 25 -55.16 14.69 20.44
C LYS A 25 -54.12 14.14 21.45
N ARG A 26 -53.02 14.91 21.59
CA ARG A 26 -52.19 15.31 22.75
C ARG A 26 -52.13 14.48 24.05
N TYR A 27 -50.89 14.32 24.59
CA TYR A 27 -50.33 14.92 25.82
C TYR A 27 -49.38 13.95 26.56
N THR A 28 -48.11 14.34 26.77
CA THR A 28 -47.53 14.38 28.13
C THR A 28 -46.31 15.30 28.17
N ALA A 29 -46.28 16.13 29.20
CA ALA A 29 -45.28 17.14 29.51
C ALA A 29 -44.07 16.56 30.25
N CYS A 30 -42.90 17.22 30.15
CA CYS A 30 -41.93 17.26 31.25
C CYS A 30 -41.18 18.60 31.18
N GLY A 31 -41.22 19.36 32.28
CA GLY A 31 -40.61 20.69 32.43
C GLY A 31 -39.09 20.68 32.65
N PRO A 32 -38.49 21.85 32.90
CA PRO A 32 -37.07 22.10 32.69
C PRO A 32 -36.27 22.03 34.00
N LEU A 33 -35.06 21.44 33.97
CA LEU A 33 -34.05 21.71 34.98
C LEU A 33 -32.64 21.53 34.40
N PHE A 34 -31.86 22.59 34.59
CA PHE A 34 -30.41 22.75 34.41
C PHE A 34 -29.60 21.45 34.41
N HIS A 35 -28.83 21.20 33.33
CA HIS A 35 -27.43 20.76 33.44
C HIS A 35 -26.64 21.02 32.15
N ARG A 36 -25.61 21.84 32.34
CA ARG A 36 -24.49 22.20 31.45
C ARG A 36 -23.79 20.95 30.89
N TRP A 37 -23.87 20.69 29.58
CA TRP A 37 -22.95 19.78 28.88
C TRP A 37 -22.47 20.39 27.56
N ARG A 38 -21.16 20.32 27.39
CA ARG A 38 -20.34 20.93 26.34
C ARG A 38 -20.80 20.51 24.94
N CYS A 39 -20.78 21.46 24.01
CA CYS A 39 -20.68 21.19 22.57
C CYS A 39 -19.46 20.28 22.34
N MET A 40 -19.70 19.02 22.01
CA MET A 40 -18.65 18.14 21.51
C MET A 40 -18.83 18.02 20.00
N ASN A 41 -17.90 18.66 19.30
CA ASN A 41 -17.74 18.61 17.86
C ASN A 41 -17.70 17.13 17.40
N ARG A 42 -18.67 16.70 16.60
CA ARG A 42 -18.61 15.39 15.93
C ARG A 42 -17.54 15.45 14.84
N MET A 43 -16.27 15.29 15.24
CA MET A 43 -15.23 14.88 14.31
C MET A 43 -15.62 13.51 13.76
N ARG A 44 -16.13 13.50 12.54
CA ARG A 44 -16.20 12.29 11.72
C ARG A 44 -14.76 11.88 11.46
N LEU A 45 -14.23 10.99 12.28
CA LEU A 45 -13.06 10.19 11.92
C LEU A 45 -13.44 9.43 10.65
N PHE A 46 -12.82 9.79 9.52
CA PHE A 46 -12.75 8.92 8.37
C PHE A 46 -12.03 7.65 8.83
N GLY A 47 -12.81 6.60 9.10
CA GLY A 47 -12.27 5.29 9.40
C GLY A 47 -11.58 4.77 8.15
N VAL A 48 -10.25 4.86 8.12
CA VAL A 48 -9.43 4.03 7.25
C VAL A 48 -9.70 2.59 7.71
N ALA A 49 -10.37 1.80 6.88
CA ALA A 49 -10.56 0.38 7.13
C ALA A 49 -9.17 -0.25 7.21
N VAL A 50 -8.78 -0.67 8.42
CA VAL A 50 -7.52 -1.37 8.65
C VAL A 50 -7.74 -2.81 8.20
N THR A 51 -7.28 -3.13 6.99
CA THR A 51 -7.24 -4.53 6.52
C THR A 51 -6.27 -5.30 7.40
N ILE A 52 -6.78 -6.29 8.16
CA ILE A 52 -5.92 -7.17 8.96
C ILE A 52 -5.22 -8.14 8.00
N LEU A 53 -3.92 -7.93 7.82
CA LEU A 53 -3.06 -8.75 6.97
C LEU A 53 -2.45 -9.88 7.80
N GLY A 54 -2.63 -11.14 7.36
CA GLY A 54 -1.78 -12.23 7.80
C GLY A 54 -0.47 -12.16 7.03
N SER A 55 0.63 -11.80 7.70
CA SER A 55 1.96 -11.77 7.10
C SER A 55 2.90 -12.74 7.82
N LEU A 56 3.68 -13.46 7.02
CA LEU A 56 4.78 -14.30 7.48
C LEU A 56 6.04 -13.84 6.74
N SER A 57 7.11 -13.63 7.49
CA SER A 57 8.42 -13.30 6.93
C SER A 57 9.46 -14.21 7.55
N ALA A 58 10.30 -14.80 6.70
CA ALA A 58 11.46 -15.56 7.10
C ALA A 58 12.70 -14.89 6.50
N THR A 59 13.63 -14.48 7.36
CA THR A 59 14.94 -14.03 6.93
C THR A 59 15.90 -15.22 7.05
N THR A 60 16.53 -15.61 5.95
CA THR A 60 17.45 -16.76 5.91
C THR A 60 18.87 -16.26 5.69
N GLY A 61 19.69 -16.32 6.74
CA GLY A 61 21.13 -16.04 6.67
C GLY A 61 21.45 -14.55 6.47
N ALA A 62 22.17 -13.97 7.43
CA ALA A 62 23.08 -12.88 7.16
C ALA A 62 24.44 -13.53 6.90
N TYR A 63 24.89 -13.51 5.64
CA TYR A 63 26.22 -13.99 5.30
C TYR A 63 27.17 -12.81 5.39
N ALA A 64 27.97 -12.80 6.46
CA ALA A 64 29.05 -11.86 6.66
C ALA A 64 30.36 -12.51 6.23
N LEU A 65 30.98 -11.94 5.20
CA LEU A 65 32.25 -12.41 4.65
C LEU A 65 33.25 -11.28 4.71
N ASN A 66 34.38 -11.53 5.37
CA ASN A 66 35.53 -10.63 5.36
C ASN A 66 36.62 -11.26 4.47
N PHE A 67 37.15 -10.46 3.57
CA PHE A 67 38.23 -10.84 2.67
C PHE A 67 39.44 -9.92 2.88
N ASP A 68 40.59 -10.51 3.17
CA ASP A 68 41.87 -9.82 3.07
C ASP A 68 42.36 -9.92 1.62
N LEU A 69 42.40 -8.79 0.93
CA LEU A 69 42.81 -8.70 -0.48
C LEU A 69 44.32 -8.47 -0.63
N GLY A 70 45.05 -8.38 0.49
CA GLY A 70 46.48 -8.11 0.54
C GLY A 70 46.82 -6.63 0.43
N ASN A 71 48.07 -6.30 0.75
CA ASN A 71 48.59 -4.91 0.76
C ASN A 71 47.78 -3.93 1.62
N GLY A 72 47.16 -4.41 2.70
CA GLY A 72 46.36 -3.58 3.61
C GLY A 72 44.94 -3.28 3.11
N ILE A 73 44.51 -3.89 2.01
CA ILE A 73 43.16 -3.76 1.45
C ILE A 73 42.28 -4.88 2.02
N SER A 74 41.12 -4.52 2.57
CA SER A 74 40.11 -5.49 3.04
C SER A 74 38.74 -5.20 2.45
N LEU A 75 37.93 -6.25 2.29
CA LEU A 75 36.54 -6.15 1.87
C LEU A 75 35.65 -6.85 2.89
N ASP A 76 34.74 -6.10 3.49
CA ASP A 76 33.61 -6.63 4.24
C ASP A 76 32.40 -6.71 3.32
N TRP A 77 31.78 -7.88 3.26
CA TRP A 77 30.64 -8.18 2.40
C TRP A 77 29.54 -8.86 3.20
N ASP A 78 28.42 -8.18 3.34
CA ASP A 78 27.23 -8.69 4.01
C ASP A 78 26.11 -8.92 3.00
N THR A 79 25.43 -10.06 3.09
CA THR A 79 24.21 -10.31 2.30
C THR A 79 23.12 -10.90 3.17
N THR A 80 21.95 -10.27 3.12
CA THR A 80 20.73 -10.70 3.82
C THR A 80 19.69 -11.13 2.79
N LEU A 81 19.21 -12.37 2.91
CA LEU A 81 18.11 -12.88 2.11
C LEU A 81 16.83 -12.93 2.94
N ARG A 82 15.73 -12.44 2.40
CA ARG A 82 14.43 -12.47 3.06
C ARG A 82 13.37 -13.00 2.10
N TYR A 83 12.50 -13.84 2.63
CA TYR A 83 11.31 -14.32 1.97
C TYR A 83 10.07 -13.88 2.77
N SER A 84 9.13 -13.23 2.11
CA SER A 84 7.92 -12.68 2.73
C SER A 84 6.67 -13.13 1.98
N VAL A 85 5.69 -13.62 2.72
CA VAL A 85 4.36 -13.99 2.20
C VAL A 85 3.30 -13.24 2.98
N ALA A 86 2.29 -12.74 2.27
CA ALA A 86 1.14 -12.13 2.92
C ALA A 86 -0.14 -12.45 2.15
N GLN A 87 -1.21 -12.69 2.90
CA GLN A 87 -2.49 -13.12 2.38
C GLN A 87 -3.61 -12.23 2.87
N ARG A 88 -4.53 -11.87 1.98
CA ARG A 88 -5.74 -11.14 2.35
C ARG A 88 -6.69 -12.05 3.13
N ILE A 89 -7.13 -11.65 4.32
CA ILE A 89 -8.02 -12.47 5.18
C ILE A 89 -9.48 -12.02 5.09
N GLU A 90 -9.71 -10.75 4.76
CA GLU A 90 -11.03 -10.13 4.68
C GLU A 90 -11.56 -10.06 3.26
N ASP A 91 -12.88 -10.04 3.13
CA ASP A 91 -13.56 -9.80 1.86
C ASP A 91 -13.29 -8.38 1.32
N ARG A 92 -13.68 -8.16 0.05
CA ARG A 92 -13.62 -6.83 -0.57
C ARG A 92 -14.49 -5.84 0.20
N ASP A 93 -13.98 -4.62 0.41
CA ASP A 93 -14.77 -3.61 1.12
C ASP A 93 -15.88 -3.11 0.19
N SER A 94 -17.14 -3.31 0.60
CA SER A 94 -18.31 -2.96 -0.19
C SER A 94 -18.38 -1.48 -0.58
N LYS A 95 -17.79 -0.58 0.21
CA LYS A 95 -17.74 0.86 -0.07
C LYS A 95 -16.68 1.17 -1.11
N LEU A 96 -15.54 0.49 -1.06
CA LEU A 96 -14.44 0.70 -2.01
C LEU A 96 -14.78 0.12 -3.37
N ILE A 97 -15.48 -1.02 -3.44
CA ILE A 97 -15.90 -1.60 -4.72
C ILE A 97 -17.12 -0.92 -5.36
N ALA A 98 -17.77 0.00 -4.65
CA ALA A 98 -18.94 0.75 -5.13
C ALA A 98 -18.56 2.06 -5.85
N ASP A 99 -17.33 2.54 -5.67
CA ASP A 99 -16.79 3.72 -6.37
C ASP A 99 -15.81 3.27 -7.46
N PRO A 100 -16.17 3.38 -8.76
CA PRO A 100 -15.30 3.00 -9.87
C PRO A 100 -13.96 3.72 -9.95
N ASN A 101 -13.74 4.79 -9.17
CA ASN A 101 -12.44 5.48 -9.13
C ASN A 101 -11.51 4.95 -8.03
N SER A 102 -12.04 4.12 -7.13
CA SER A 102 -11.35 3.65 -5.92
C SER A 102 -11.36 2.13 -5.79
N ASP A 103 -12.00 1.42 -6.72
CA ASP A 103 -12.25 -0.02 -6.60
C ASP A 103 -11.08 -0.88 -7.07
N ASP A 104 -10.30 -0.44 -8.06
CA ASP A 104 -9.15 -1.17 -8.63
C ASP A 104 -8.28 -1.83 -7.55
N GLY A 105 -7.80 -1.06 -6.57
CA GLY A 105 -6.92 -1.56 -5.52
C GLY A 105 -7.56 -2.63 -4.64
N ASN A 106 -8.86 -2.54 -4.37
CA ASN A 106 -9.60 -3.50 -3.57
C ASN A 106 -9.97 -4.76 -4.38
N ARG A 107 -10.24 -4.58 -5.68
CA ARG A 107 -10.59 -5.65 -6.61
C ARG A 107 -9.39 -6.49 -7.05
N ASN A 108 -8.18 -5.94 -7.03
CA ASN A 108 -6.96 -6.67 -7.40
C ASN A 108 -6.71 -7.96 -6.58
N PHE A 109 -7.29 -8.08 -5.39
CA PHE A 109 -7.07 -9.22 -4.50
C PHE A 109 -8.36 -9.69 -3.85
N ASP A 110 -8.74 -10.93 -4.10
CA ASP A 110 -9.84 -11.63 -3.43
C ASP A 110 -9.46 -12.05 -2.02
N ARG A 111 -10.49 -12.41 -1.24
CA ARG A 111 -10.27 -13.02 0.06
C ARG A 111 -9.50 -14.33 -0.11
N TRP A 112 -8.48 -14.52 0.72
CA TRP A 112 -7.52 -15.61 0.69
C TRP A 112 -6.52 -15.56 -0.47
N SER A 113 -6.56 -14.54 -1.33
CA SER A 113 -5.49 -14.35 -2.31
C SER A 113 -4.21 -13.86 -1.63
N LEU A 114 -3.08 -14.31 -2.18
CA LEU A 114 -1.79 -13.77 -1.81
C LEU A 114 -1.69 -12.34 -2.34
N ILE A 115 -1.35 -11.41 -1.44
CA ILE A 115 -1.03 -10.02 -1.81
C ILE A 115 0.47 -9.77 -1.85
N LYS A 116 1.25 -10.75 -1.38
CA LYS A 116 2.70 -10.75 -1.38
C LYS A 116 3.21 -12.18 -1.40
N ASN A 117 4.15 -12.45 -2.29
CA ASN A 117 4.97 -13.66 -2.29
C ASN A 117 6.33 -13.24 -2.83
N ARG A 118 7.22 -12.79 -1.95
CA ARG A 118 8.38 -11.98 -2.32
C ARG A 118 9.67 -12.55 -1.80
N PHE A 119 10.68 -12.57 -2.67
CA PHE A 119 12.07 -12.72 -2.30
C PHE A 119 12.77 -11.35 -2.35
N ASP A 120 13.53 -11.04 -1.31
CA ASP A 120 14.34 -9.84 -1.15
C ASP A 120 15.81 -10.23 -0.96
N VAL A 121 16.72 -9.47 -1.57
CA VAL A 121 18.17 -9.54 -1.37
C VAL A 121 18.69 -8.15 -1.01
N LEU A 122 19.31 -8.02 0.15
CA LEU A 122 20.04 -6.83 0.57
C LEU A 122 21.52 -7.18 0.64
N THR A 123 22.36 -6.37 -0.01
CA THR A 123 23.82 -6.55 0.00
C THR A 123 24.48 -5.24 0.41
N GLU A 124 25.43 -5.35 1.32
CA GLU A 124 26.28 -4.28 1.80
C GLU A 124 27.74 -4.67 1.55
N ALA A 125 28.53 -3.74 1.05
CA ALA A 125 29.94 -3.95 0.78
C ALA A 125 30.73 -2.74 1.26
N ASP A 126 31.74 -2.98 2.09
CA ASP A 126 32.69 -1.99 2.59
C ASP A 126 34.11 -2.37 2.14
N LEU A 127 34.68 -1.56 1.26
CA LEU A 127 36.02 -1.74 0.75
C LEU A 127 36.96 -0.74 1.42
N ASN A 128 37.88 -1.24 2.24
CA ASN A 128 38.88 -0.45 2.95
C ASN A 128 40.23 -0.57 2.25
N PHE A 129 40.86 0.55 1.94
CA PHE A 129 42.15 0.64 1.29
C PHE A 129 43.32 0.86 2.26
N GLY A 130 43.05 0.93 3.56
CA GLY A 130 44.02 1.22 4.59
C GLY A 130 44.52 2.67 4.51
N GLU A 131 45.83 2.82 4.42
CA GLU A 131 46.51 4.11 4.35
C GLU A 131 46.75 4.54 2.90
N VAL A 132 46.32 5.76 2.56
CA VAL A 132 46.51 6.37 1.23
C VAL A 132 47.10 7.78 1.38
N GLY A 133 48.43 7.86 1.41
CA GLY A 133 49.14 9.13 1.59
C GLY A 133 48.92 9.70 3.00
N PRO A 134 48.35 10.92 3.16
CA PRO A 134 48.05 11.49 4.48
C PRO A 134 46.73 10.98 5.08
N LEU A 135 45.99 10.12 4.34
CA LEU A 135 44.69 9.61 4.72
C LEU A 135 44.84 8.23 5.37
N TYR A 136 44.19 8.02 6.52
CA TYR A 136 44.05 6.71 7.15
C TYR A 136 42.62 6.20 7.02
N ASN A 137 42.44 4.87 7.00
CA ASN A 137 41.15 4.22 6.83
C ASN A 137 40.35 4.77 5.63
N PHE A 138 41.01 4.97 4.49
CA PHE A 138 40.31 5.39 3.28
C PHE A 138 39.46 4.22 2.76
N GLY A 139 38.17 4.45 2.49
CA GLY A 139 37.29 3.36 2.05
C GLY A 139 36.07 3.80 1.27
N LEU A 140 35.37 2.81 0.72
CA LEU A 140 34.16 2.93 -0.07
C LEU A 140 33.10 1.98 0.50
N PHE A 141 32.01 2.56 0.98
CA PHE A 141 30.82 1.82 1.37
C PHE A 141 29.78 1.86 0.25
N THR A 142 29.13 0.72 -0.02
CA THR A 142 27.98 0.64 -0.92
C THR A 142 26.91 -0.31 -0.37
N ARG A 143 25.64 0.01 -0.65
CA ARG A 143 24.48 -0.80 -0.26
C ARG A 143 23.46 -0.88 -1.39
N ALA A 144 22.98 -2.07 -1.68
CA ALA A 144 21.99 -2.35 -2.72
C ALA A 144 20.87 -3.27 -2.22
N HIS A 145 19.63 -3.01 -2.64
CA HIS A 145 18.46 -3.84 -2.35
C HIS A 145 17.76 -4.24 -3.64
N GLY A 146 17.41 -5.51 -3.75
CA GLY A 146 16.61 -6.04 -4.84
C GLY A 146 15.47 -6.91 -4.34
N TRP A 147 14.39 -6.98 -5.10
CA TRP A 147 13.27 -7.86 -4.80
C TRP A 147 12.57 -8.38 -6.05
N TYR A 148 11.91 -9.52 -5.88
CA TYR A 148 11.00 -10.13 -6.84
C TYR A 148 9.77 -10.67 -6.11
N ASP A 149 8.58 -10.18 -6.48
CA ASP A 149 7.29 -10.55 -5.91
C ASP A 149 6.44 -11.28 -6.95
N PHE A 150 6.25 -12.58 -6.77
CA PHE A 150 5.53 -13.43 -7.72
C PHE A 150 4.10 -12.93 -7.96
N VAL A 151 3.45 -12.37 -6.94
CA VAL A 151 2.05 -11.89 -7.01
C VAL A 151 1.88 -10.76 -8.03
N TYR A 152 2.84 -9.83 -8.09
CA TYR A 152 2.74 -8.66 -8.98
C TYR A 152 3.30 -8.91 -10.39
N ASN A 153 3.77 -10.14 -10.68
CA ASN A 153 4.27 -10.54 -12.01
C ASN A 153 3.32 -11.56 -12.68
N GLN A 154 2.06 -11.59 -12.27
CA GLN A 154 0.98 -12.44 -12.80
C GLN A 154 -0.31 -11.62 -12.95
N SER A 155 -1.40 -12.25 -13.41
CA SER A 155 -2.73 -11.64 -13.39
C SER A 155 -3.21 -11.41 -11.95
N ASN A 156 -4.15 -10.47 -11.79
CA ASN A 156 -4.80 -10.13 -10.53
C ASN A 156 -6.26 -10.61 -10.52
N ASP A 157 -6.95 -10.45 -9.39
CA ASP A 157 -8.31 -10.98 -9.20
C ASP A 157 -9.42 -10.03 -9.66
N HIS A 158 -9.09 -8.90 -10.29
CA HIS A 158 -10.07 -7.89 -10.68
C HIS A 158 -11.12 -8.50 -11.61
N ASP A 159 -12.40 -8.30 -11.33
CA ASP A 159 -13.53 -9.00 -11.98
C ASP A 159 -14.52 -8.06 -12.68
N SER A 160 -14.25 -6.74 -12.69
CA SER A 160 -15.12 -5.72 -13.26
C SER A 160 -14.45 -4.97 -14.43
N PRO A 161 -14.56 -5.46 -15.67
CA PRO A 161 -14.00 -4.77 -16.84
C PRO A 161 -14.55 -3.36 -17.06
N LEU A 162 -15.77 -3.08 -16.56
CA LEU A 162 -16.48 -1.82 -16.78
C LEU A 162 -16.07 -0.71 -15.80
N THR A 163 -15.45 -1.05 -14.68
CA THR A 163 -15.03 -0.08 -13.65
C THR A 163 -13.52 0.07 -13.54
N SER A 164 -12.75 -0.86 -14.10
CA SER A 164 -11.29 -0.81 -14.12
C SER A 164 -10.76 0.53 -14.65
N ASN A 165 -9.89 1.19 -13.89
CA ASN A 165 -9.21 2.40 -14.34
C ASN A 165 -7.92 2.11 -15.13
N ASN A 166 -7.55 0.84 -15.33
CA ASN A 166 -6.44 0.46 -16.19
C ASN A 166 -6.74 0.78 -17.67
N ILE A 167 -5.95 1.69 -18.26
CA ILE A 167 -6.06 2.07 -19.68
C ILE A 167 -5.00 1.42 -20.58
N SER A 168 -3.91 0.91 -19.99
CA SER A 168 -2.73 0.43 -20.71
C SER A 168 -2.60 -1.11 -20.75
N VAL A 169 -3.38 -1.81 -19.93
CA VAL A 169 -3.36 -3.27 -19.75
C VAL A 169 -4.80 -3.77 -19.56
N ALA A 170 -5.00 -5.08 -19.60
CA ALA A 170 -6.28 -5.68 -19.25
C ALA A 170 -6.66 -5.39 -17.78
N TYR A 171 -7.95 -5.42 -17.48
CA TYR A 171 -8.49 -5.09 -16.15
C TYR A 171 -7.92 -6.00 -15.04
N ASP A 172 -7.63 -7.25 -15.37
CA ASP A 172 -7.08 -8.31 -14.52
C ASP A 172 -5.56 -8.39 -14.57
N SER A 173 -4.87 -7.33 -15.02
CA SER A 173 -3.41 -7.30 -15.14
C SER A 173 -2.81 -6.11 -14.40
N PHE A 174 -1.62 -6.30 -13.82
CA PHE A 174 -0.86 -5.19 -13.26
C PHE A 174 -0.20 -4.36 -14.37
N THR A 175 -0.17 -3.04 -14.22
CA THR A 175 0.53 -2.17 -15.18
C THR A 175 2.04 -2.41 -15.13
N ASP A 176 2.78 -2.14 -16.22
CA ASP A 176 4.26 -2.20 -16.25
C ASP A 176 4.91 -1.44 -15.10
N LYS A 177 4.31 -0.32 -14.68
CA LYS A 177 4.79 0.46 -13.53
C LYS A 177 4.59 -0.31 -12.23
N THR A 178 3.42 -0.91 -12.04
CA THR A 178 3.14 -1.75 -10.87
C THR A 178 4.06 -2.98 -10.84
N GLU A 179 4.23 -3.67 -11.96
CA GLU A 179 5.18 -4.78 -12.07
C GLU A 179 6.61 -4.33 -11.73
N LYS A 180 7.04 -3.17 -12.21
CA LYS A 180 8.40 -2.65 -11.94
C LYS A 180 8.58 -2.23 -10.48
N TRP A 181 7.68 -1.43 -9.92
CA TRP A 181 7.91 -0.87 -8.58
C TRP A 181 7.48 -1.82 -7.46
N HIS A 182 6.41 -2.58 -7.67
CA HIS A 182 5.89 -3.52 -6.68
C HIS A 182 6.28 -4.97 -7.00
N GLY A 183 6.46 -5.35 -8.26
CA GLY A 183 6.81 -6.72 -8.65
C GLY A 183 8.30 -7.01 -8.69
N ARG A 184 9.15 -6.16 -9.28
CA ARG A 184 10.57 -6.47 -9.49
C ARG A 184 11.43 -5.23 -9.66
N LYS A 185 12.35 -5.01 -8.72
CA LYS A 185 13.27 -3.87 -8.78
C LYS A 185 14.60 -4.21 -8.13
N VAL A 186 15.63 -3.50 -8.57
CA VAL A 186 16.92 -3.37 -7.90
C VAL A 186 17.19 -1.88 -7.73
N GLU A 187 17.66 -1.49 -6.56
CA GLU A 187 18.03 -0.12 -6.23
C GLU A 187 19.33 -0.05 -5.43
N MET A 188 20.13 0.97 -5.70
CA MET A 188 21.25 1.37 -4.84
C MET A 188 20.67 2.25 -3.74
N LEU A 189 20.94 1.88 -2.49
CA LEU A 189 20.46 2.61 -1.32
C LEU A 189 21.47 3.68 -0.91
N ASP A 190 22.75 3.30 -0.77
CA ASP A 190 23.81 4.20 -0.35
C ASP A 190 25.11 3.90 -1.07
N TYR A 191 25.91 4.94 -1.28
CA TYR A 191 27.29 4.84 -1.74
C TYR A 191 28.05 6.08 -1.27
N PHE A 192 29.17 5.90 -0.57
CA PHE A 192 29.99 7.01 -0.10
C PHE A 192 31.44 6.60 0.10
N LEU A 193 32.33 7.57 -0.05
CA LEU A 193 33.73 7.44 0.33
C LEU A 193 33.91 8.00 1.75
N TYR A 194 34.79 7.37 2.52
CA TYR A 194 35.16 7.83 3.85
C TYR A 194 36.67 7.80 4.04
N SER A 195 37.17 8.59 4.98
CA SER A 195 38.58 8.68 5.31
C SER A 195 38.78 9.40 6.63
N GLY A 196 39.81 9.05 7.38
CA GLY A 196 40.36 9.86 8.46
C GLY A 196 41.64 10.59 8.05
N PHE A 197 41.97 11.66 8.78
CA PHE A 197 43.22 12.42 8.65
C PHE A 197 43.64 13.00 10.00
N ASP A 198 44.95 13.19 10.20
CA ASP A 198 45.49 13.73 11.45
C ASP A 198 45.56 15.25 11.43
N VAL A 199 45.18 15.88 12.54
CA VAL A 199 45.36 17.32 12.75
C VAL A 199 46.14 17.53 14.05
N GLY A 200 47.43 17.86 13.92
CA GLY A 200 48.26 18.26 15.07
C GLY A 200 48.65 17.14 16.03
N GLY A 201 48.72 15.88 15.57
CA GLY A 201 49.13 14.71 16.37
C GLY A 201 48.00 14.10 17.22
N LEU A 202 46.75 14.44 16.92
CA LEU A 202 45.56 13.80 17.48
C LEU A 202 44.85 13.02 16.37
N ASP A 203 44.80 11.70 16.55
CA ASP A 203 44.00 10.79 15.72
C ASP A 203 42.52 11.13 15.93
N THR A 204 41.78 11.35 14.84
CA THR A 204 40.33 11.65 14.85
C THR A 204 39.46 10.42 14.57
N SER A 205 40.00 9.22 14.85
CA SER A 205 39.33 7.92 14.64
C SER A 205 38.06 7.74 15.46
#